data_AF-A0A1M4NEV2-F1
#
_entry.id   AF-A0A1M4NEV2-F1
#
_cell.length_a   1.000
_cell.length_b   1.000
_cell.length_c   1.000
_cell.angle_alpha   90.00
_cell.angle_beta   90.00
_cell.angle_gamma   90.00
#
_symmetry.space_group_name_H-M   'P 1'
#
loop_
_entity.id
_entity.type
_entity.pdbx_description
1 polymer ?
#
loop_
_entity_poly.entity_id
_entity_poly.type
_entity_poly.pdbx_seq_one_letter_code
_entity_poly.pdbx_strand_id
1 'polypeptide(L)'
;MRPTRKLILILTLAGLLLLVKTLLPYAKPEGTYSIKKVYNYLKDENNQRKVYNKAVKLNGGDSANTCVYFVSEVLRRNGISIDESTCNTEQLINILKDKGWKKINNYKELEPGDLCFTTDSLGNKKGISSHTYIFMGWVEEGSFDYAYICDNQAKDYNNQVYHIRNIAVVDEANGFTKDAFSFFMRPKS
;
A
#
# COMPACT_ATOMS: atom_id res chain seq x y z
N MET A 1 -53.32 1.19 0.11
CA MET A 1 -53.15 2.33 -0.84
C MET A 1 -52.24 1.90 -1.97
N ARG A 2 -52.63 2.08 -3.23
CA ARG A 2 -51.72 1.84 -4.37
C ARG A 2 -50.74 3.02 -4.48
N PRO A 3 -49.43 2.76 -4.60
CA PRO A 3 -48.47 3.84 -4.79
C PRO A 3 -48.80 4.61 -6.07
N THR A 4 -48.76 5.94 -5.98
CA THR A 4 -49.01 6.80 -7.14
C THR A 4 -47.87 6.63 -8.17
N ARG A 5 -48.15 6.85 -9.46
CA ARG A 5 -47.12 6.81 -10.52
C ARG A 5 -45.88 7.65 -10.18
N LYS A 6 -46.08 8.80 -9.50
CA LYS A 6 -44.99 9.65 -9.01
C LYS A 6 -44.12 8.97 -7.96
N LEU A 7 -44.72 8.24 -7.01
CA LEU A 7 -43.97 7.51 -5.98
C LEU A 7 -43.16 6.36 -6.58
N ILE A 8 -43.72 5.63 -7.55
CA ILE A 8 -43.00 4.57 -8.27
C ILE A 8 -41.80 5.15 -9.02
N LEU A 9 -41.98 6.27 -9.72
CA LEU A 9 -40.91 6.93 -10.46
C LEU A 9 -39.76 7.37 -9.53
N ILE A 10 -40.08 7.96 -8.38
CA ILE A 10 -39.09 8.38 -7.37
C ILE A 10 -38.30 7.18 -6.84
N LEU A 11 -38.99 6.08 -6.49
CA LEU A 11 -38.34 4.87 -6.00
C LEU A 11 -37.43 4.23 -7.05
N THR A 12 -37.86 4.20 -8.32
CA THR A 12 -37.00 3.70 -9.41
C THR A 12 -35.77 4.57 -9.63
N LEU A 13 -35.88 5.90 -9.57
CA LEU A 13 -34.74 6.81 -9.69
C LEU A 13 -33.77 6.67 -8.51
N ALA A 14 -34.29 6.54 -7.29
CA ALA A 14 -33.46 6.33 -6.10
C ALA A 14 -32.72 4.99 -6.15
N GLY A 15 -33.39 3.92 -6.59
CA GLY A 15 -32.79 2.61 -6.82
C GLY A 15 -31.69 2.66 -7.89
N LEU A 16 -31.93 3.34 -9.01
CA LEU A 16 -30.94 3.53 -10.07
C LEU A 16 -29.72 4.33 -9.58
N LEU A 17 -29.94 5.40 -8.80
CA LEU A 17 -28.86 6.19 -8.20
C LEU A 17 -28.00 5.37 -7.22
N LEU A 18 -28.61 4.50 -6.41
CA LEU A 18 -27.90 3.58 -5.52
C LEU A 18 -27.08 2.56 -6.33
N LEU A 19 -27.67 2.01 -7.40
CA LEU A 19 -26.99 1.07 -8.29
C LEU A 19 -25.80 1.74 -9.01
N VAL A 20 -25.98 2.96 -9.51
CA VAL A 20 -24.91 3.73 -10.15
C VAL A 20 -23.81 4.07 -9.14
N LYS A 21 -24.14 4.48 -7.90
CA LYS A 21 -23.14 4.74 -6.85
C LYS A 21 -22.35 3.50 -6.44
N THR A 22 -22.98 2.33 -6.44
CA THR A 22 -22.32 1.06 -6.12
C THR A 22 -21.44 0.56 -7.26
N LEU A 23 -21.82 0.80 -8.52
CA LEU A 23 -21.06 0.39 -9.71
C LEU A 23 -19.99 1.40 -10.16
N LEU A 24 -20.15 2.70 -9.86
CA LEU A 24 -19.22 3.78 -10.22
C LEU A 24 -17.74 3.50 -9.85
N PRO A 25 -17.42 2.97 -8.65
CA PRO A 25 -16.06 2.61 -8.30
C PRO A 25 -15.46 1.52 -9.19
N TYR A 26 -16.28 0.57 -9.67
CA TYR A 26 -15.88 -0.50 -10.58
C TYR A 26 -15.79 -0.06 -12.05
N ALA A 27 -16.52 1.00 -12.42
CA ALA A 27 -16.52 1.55 -13.78
C ALA A 27 -15.43 2.60 -14.02
N LYS A 28 -14.75 3.10 -12.97
CA LYS A 28 -13.60 4.00 -13.15
C LYS A 28 -12.46 3.21 -13.81
N PRO A 29 -11.91 3.68 -14.94
CA PRO A 29 -10.72 3.07 -15.50
C PRO A 29 -9.62 3.10 -14.44
N GLU A 30 -8.96 1.97 -14.24
CA GLU A 30 -7.81 1.88 -13.35
C GLU A 30 -6.77 2.91 -13.81
N GLY A 31 -6.32 3.75 -12.88
CA GLY A 31 -5.30 4.75 -13.19
C GLY A 31 -3.97 4.06 -13.46
N THR A 32 -3.12 4.63 -14.30
CA THR A 32 -1.74 4.17 -14.41
C THR A 32 -1.00 4.52 -13.13
N TYR A 33 -0.38 3.52 -12.50
CA TYR A 33 0.45 3.75 -11.32
C TYR A 33 1.60 4.67 -11.68
N SER A 34 1.90 5.60 -10.77
CA SER A 34 3.01 6.53 -10.92
C SER A 34 3.74 6.63 -9.60
N ILE A 35 4.98 6.13 -9.55
CA ILE A 35 5.88 6.26 -8.40
C ILE A 35 5.98 7.72 -7.94
N LYS A 36 6.03 8.68 -8.87
CA LYS A 36 6.03 10.12 -8.58
C LYS A 36 4.75 10.59 -7.88
N LYS A 37 3.57 10.09 -8.28
CA LYS A 37 2.32 10.43 -7.59
C LYS A 37 2.30 9.86 -6.18
N VAL A 38 2.68 8.59 -6.02
CA VAL A 38 2.76 7.94 -4.71
C VAL A 38 3.73 8.68 -3.78
N TYR A 39 4.94 8.97 -4.25
CA TYR A 39 5.94 9.72 -3.52
C TYR A 39 5.40 11.09 -3.08
N ASN A 40 4.84 11.88 -4.02
CA ASN A 40 4.26 13.19 -3.69
C ASN A 40 3.08 13.10 -2.73
N TYR A 41 2.24 12.06 -2.85
CA TYR A 41 1.12 11.82 -1.95
C TYR A 41 1.61 11.56 -0.52
N LEU A 42 2.63 10.72 -0.36
CA LEU A 42 3.19 10.32 0.92
C LEU A 42 4.15 11.33 1.54
N LYS A 43 4.55 12.37 0.84
CA LYS A 43 5.25 13.51 1.45
C LYS A 43 4.38 14.32 2.42
N ASP A 44 3.05 14.23 2.29
CA ASP A 44 2.10 14.91 3.16
C ASP A 44 1.79 14.02 4.38
N GLU A 45 2.10 14.51 5.58
CA GLU A 45 1.91 13.79 6.83
C GLU A 45 0.43 13.48 7.13
N ASN A 46 -0.51 14.33 6.69
CA ASN A 46 -1.93 14.06 6.84
C ASN A 46 -2.38 12.93 5.92
N ASN A 47 -1.79 12.80 4.73
CA ASN A 47 -2.01 11.65 3.87
C ASN A 47 -1.45 10.37 4.47
N GLN A 48 -0.24 10.40 5.02
CA GLN A 48 0.34 9.28 5.76
C GLN A 48 -0.60 8.81 6.89
N ARG A 49 -1.09 9.74 7.72
CA ARG A 49 -2.03 9.44 8.82
C ARG A 49 -3.36 8.88 8.31
N LYS A 50 -3.91 9.40 7.21
CA LYS A 50 -5.15 8.87 6.60
C LYS A 50 -4.98 7.42 6.15
N VAL A 51 -3.86 7.10 5.51
CA VAL A 51 -3.53 5.74 5.08
C VAL A 51 -3.40 4.82 6.29
N TYR A 52 -2.60 5.22 7.28
CA TYR A 52 -2.38 4.44 8.51
C TYR A 52 -3.70 4.14 9.23
N ASN A 53 -4.52 5.16 9.50
CA ASN A 53 -5.79 5.00 10.21
C ASN A 53 -6.78 4.12 9.44
N LYS A 54 -6.84 4.23 8.11
CA LYS A 54 -7.71 3.37 7.30
C LYS A 54 -7.20 1.93 7.29
N ALA A 55 -5.89 1.70 7.24
CA ALA A 55 -5.30 0.37 7.33
C ALA A 55 -5.62 -0.31 8.67
N VAL A 56 -5.43 0.41 9.78
CA VAL A 56 -5.81 -0.08 11.13
C VAL A 56 -7.29 -0.40 11.21
N LYS A 57 -8.16 0.46 10.65
CA LYS A 57 -9.60 0.21 10.61
C LYS A 57 -9.96 -1.05 9.82
N LEU A 58 -9.30 -1.29 8.69
CA LEU A 58 -9.53 -2.50 7.88
C LEU A 58 -9.10 -3.78 8.61
N ASN A 59 -8.11 -3.67 9.49
CA ASN A 59 -7.63 -4.77 10.32
C ASN A 59 -8.34 -4.86 11.69
N GLY A 60 -9.62 -4.49 11.76
CA GLY A 60 -10.41 -4.60 12.99
C GLY A 60 -9.98 -3.69 14.14
N GLY A 61 -9.18 -2.65 13.87
CA GLY A 61 -8.67 -1.71 14.87
C GLY A 61 -7.28 -2.02 15.41
N ASP A 62 -6.64 -3.11 14.96
CA ASP A 62 -5.27 -3.47 15.34
C ASP A 62 -4.26 -2.97 14.28
N SER A 63 -3.15 -2.37 14.72
CA SER A 63 -2.06 -1.94 13.84
C SER A 63 -1.04 -3.03 13.55
N ALA A 64 -1.02 -4.13 14.32
CA ALA A 64 -0.13 -5.25 14.08
C ALA A 64 -0.44 -5.92 12.72
N ASN A 65 0.62 -6.27 11.98
CA ASN A 65 0.53 -6.98 10.70
C ASN A 65 -0.34 -6.28 9.63
N THR A 66 -0.41 -4.95 9.66
CA THR A 66 -1.22 -4.14 8.72
C THR A 66 -0.47 -3.63 7.49
N CYS A 67 0.74 -4.12 7.22
CA CYS A 67 1.60 -3.64 6.13
C CYS A 67 0.91 -3.69 4.76
N VAL A 68 0.20 -4.78 4.49
CA VAL A 68 -0.52 -4.97 3.23
C VAL A 68 -1.75 -4.07 3.16
N TYR A 69 -2.50 -3.89 4.25
CA TYR A 69 -3.60 -2.93 4.29
C TYR A 69 -3.12 -1.49 4.05
N PHE A 70 -1.98 -1.12 4.65
CA PHE A 70 -1.35 0.19 4.49
C PHE A 70 -0.97 0.43 3.03
N VAL A 71 -0.15 -0.43 2.44
CA VAL A 71 0.28 -0.29 1.05
C VAL A 71 -0.92 -0.33 0.10
N SER A 72 -1.87 -1.25 0.31
CA SER A 72 -3.07 -1.34 -0.53
C SER A 72 -3.90 -0.07 -0.48
N GLU A 73 -3.94 0.62 0.68
CA GLU A 73 -4.59 1.91 0.81
C GLU A 73 -3.81 3.03 0.10
N VAL A 74 -2.47 3.03 0.15
CA VAL A 74 -1.65 3.92 -0.69
C VAL A 74 -2.00 3.72 -2.17
N LEU A 75 -2.05 2.48 -2.62
CA LEU A 75 -2.37 2.12 -4.01
C LEU A 75 -3.78 2.59 -4.42
N ARG A 76 -4.80 2.31 -3.60
CA ARG A 76 -6.19 2.79 -3.84
C ARG A 76 -6.27 4.30 -3.97
N ARG A 77 -5.61 5.03 -3.07
CA ARG A 77 -5.60 6.50 -3.09
C ARG A 77 -4.84 7.09 -4.28
N ASN A 78 -3.98 6.30 -4.90
CA ASN A 78 -3.22 6.67 -6.10
C ASN A 78 -3.76 6.00 -7.37
N GLY A 79 -5.00 5.51 -7.35
CA GLY A 79 -5.73 5.10 -8.55
C GLY A 79 -5.57 3.63 -8.95
N ILE A 80 -4.94 2.81 -8.11
CA ILE A 80 -4.78 1.36 -8.34
C ILE A 80 -5.82 0.61 -7.53
N SER A 81 -6.64 -0.19 -8.21
CA SER A 81 -7.74 -0.89 -7.57
C SER A 81 -7.23 -2.16 -6.89
N ILE A 82 -7.23 -2.15 -5.56
CA ILE A 82 -6.89 -3.28 -4.70
C ILE A 82 -8.04 -3.49 -3.72
N ASP A 83 -8.54 -4.73 -3.62
CA ASP A 83 -9.65 -5.06 -2.72
C ASP A 83 -9.31 -4.71 -1.26
N GLU A 84 -10.29 -4.19 -0.51
CA GLU A 84 -10.13 -3.86 0.91
C GLU A 84 -9.85 -5.11 1.77
N SER A 85 -10.16 -6.32 1.29
CA SER A 85 -9.86 -7.57 1.98
C SER A 85 -8.43 -8.09 1.77
N THR A 86 -7.62 -7.45 0.92
CA THR A 86 -6.24 -7.88 0.66
C THR A 86 -5.39 -7.67 1.90
N CYS A 87 -4.90 -8.75 2.51
CA CYS A 87 -4.33 -8.71 3.86
C CYS A 87 -2.95 -9.36 4.01
N ASN A 88 -2.45 -10.08 3.01
CA ASN A 88 -1.11 -10.69 3.05
C ASN A 88 -0.29 -10.40 1.78
N THR A 89 1.04 -10.52 1.92
CA THR A 89 1.99 -10.14 0.88
C THR A 89 1.88 -11.01 -0.36
N GLU A 90 1.60 -12.31 -0.21
CA GLU A 90 1.40 -13.22 -1.33
C GLU A 90 0.21 -12.82 -2.21
N GLN A 91 -0.95 -12.51 -1.59
CA GLN A 91 -2.12 -11.98 -2.29
C GLN A 91 -1.78 -10.70 -3.04
N LEU A 92 -1.15 -9.73 -2.37
CA LEU A 92 -0.79 -8.45 -2.98
C LEU A 92 0.16 -8.65 -4.17
N ILE A 93 1.20 -9.48 -4.01
CA ILE A 93 2.16 -9.78 -5.09
C ILE A 93 1.44 -10.38 -6.31
N ASN A 94 0.51 -11.33 -6.11
CA ASN A 94 -0.23 -11.94 -7.21
C ASN A 94 -1.14 -10.93 -7.92
N ILE A 95 -1.86 -10.10 -7.16
CA ILE A 95 -2.68 -9.01 -7.73
C ILE A 95 -1.82 -8.06 -8.57
N LEU A 96 -0.64 -7.67 -8.09
CA LEU A 96 0.25 -6.76 -8.81
C LEU A 96 0.80 -7.42 -10.09
N LYS A 97 1.16 -8.71 -10.04
CA LYS A 97 1.58 -9.46 -11.24
C LYS A 97 0.47 -9.52 -12.29
N ASP A 98 -0.76 -9.79 -11.88
CA ASP A 98 -1.92 -9.82 -12.77
C ASP A 98 -2.18 -8.45 -13.42
N LYS A 99 -1.84 -7.37 -12.71
CA LYS A 99 -1.83 -5.99 -13.21
C LYS A 99 -0.59 -5.64 -14.03
N GLY A 100 0.28 -6.60 -14.34
CA GLY A 100 1.46 -6.41 -15.18
C GLY A 100 2.67 -5.77 -14.49
N TRP A 101 2.70 -5.74 -13.16
CA TRP A 101 3.86 -5.23 -12.42
C TRP A 101 5.01 -6.23 -12.48
N LYS A 102 6.23 -5.70 -12.56
CA LYS A 102 7.46 -6.49 -12.62
C LYS A 102 8.13 -6.51 -11.25
N LYS A 103 8.58 -7.69 -10.84
CA LYS A 103 9.47 -7.88 -9.70
C LYS A 103 10.92 -7.58 -10.11
N ILE A 104 11.58 -6.71 -9.35
CA ILE A 104 12.96 -6.28 -9.56
C ILE A 104 13.73 -6.46 -8.25
N ASN A 105 14.89 -7.12 -8.29
CA ASN A 105 15.63 -7.52 -7.08
C ASN A 105 16.83 -6.61 -6.77
N ASN A 106 17.21 -5.72 -7.68
CA ASN A 106 18.36 -4.84 -7.51
C ASN A 106 17.92 -3.55 -6.80
N TYR A 107 18.11 -3.45 -5.49
CA TYR A 107 17.70 -2.25 -4.74
C TYR A 107 18.39 -0.97 -5.23
N LYS A 108 19.52 -1.04 -5.94
CA LYS A 108 20.17 0.14 -6.55
C LYS A 108 19.31 0.81 -7.63
N GLU A 109 18.28 0.13 -8.13
CA GLU A 109 17.29 0.66 -9.08
C GLU A 109 16.06 1.28 -8.40
N LEU A 110 16.03 1.31 -7.05
CA LEU A 110 14.94 1.92 -6.31
C LEU A 110 14.80 3.40 -6.62
N GLU A 111 13.56 3.81 -6.86
CA GLU A 111 13.15 5.19 -7.04
C GLU A 111 12.07 5.56 -6.01
N PRO A 112 12.07 6.80 -5.50
CA PRO A 112 11.04 7.25 -4.57
C PRO A 112 9.63 6.98 -5.08
N GLY A 113 8.84 6.28 -4.25
CA GLY A 113 7.50 5.81 -4.55
C GLY A 113 7.41 4.30 -4.81
N ASP A 114 8.51 3.59 -5.06
CA ASP A 114 8.50 2.15 -5.29
C ASP A 114 7.91 1.35 -4.12
N LEU A 115 7.21 0.27 -4.47
CA LEU A 115 6.67 -0.69 -3.53
C LEU A 115 7.66 -1.83 -3.26
N CYS A 116 8.17 -1.89 -2.03
CA CYS A 116 9.19 -2.84 -1.60
C CYS A 116 8.62 -3.98 -0.77
N PHE A 117 9.34 -5.09 -0.79
CA PHE A 117 9.07 -6.33 -0.07
C PHE A 117 10.36 -6.82 0.59
N THR A 118 10.25 -7.29 1.83
CA THR A 118 11.36 -7.85 2.61
C THR A 118 11.60 -9.33 2.28
N THR A 119 12.62 -9.91 2.88
CA THR A 119 12.75 -11.37 3.01
C THR A 119 11.58 -11.94 3.82
N ASP A 120 11.48 -13.26 3.90
CA ASP A 120 10.71 -13.87 4.99
C ASP A 120 11.39 -13.63 6.35
N SER A 121 10.72 -14.05 7.43
CA SER A 121 11.20 -13.90 8.82
C SER A 121 12.44 -14.76 9.15
N LEU A 122 12.90 -15.60 8.21
CA LEU A 122 14.13 -16.40 8.32
C LEU A 122 15.25 -15.82 7.44
N GLY A 123 15.03 -14.67 6.80
CA GLY A 123 16.01 -14.03 5.92
C GLY A 123 16.07 -14.60 4.50
N ASN A 124 15.12 -15.47 4.09
CA ASN A 124 15.13 -16.07 2.77
C ASN A 124 14.41 -15.19 1.73
N LYS A 125 15.15 -14.78 0.69
CA LYS A 125 14.66 -13.97 -0.45
C LYS A 125 13.68 -14.71 -1.38
N LYS A 126 13.59 -16.04 -1.25
CA LYS A 126 12.65 -16.89 -2.00
C LYS A 126 11.39 -17.23 -1.20
N GLY A 127 11.36 -16.90 0.10
CA GLY A 127 10.20 -17.11 0.96
C GLY A 127 9.08 -16.10 0.73
N ILE A 128 8.02 -16.22 1.54
CA ILE A 128 6.92 -15.24 1.57
C ILE A 128 7.41 -14.01 2.34
N SER A 129 7.43 -12.86 1.67
CA SER A 129 7.83 -11.58 2.27
C SER A 129 7.08 -11.33 3.58
N SER A 130 7.81 -11.09 4.66
CA SER A 130 7.23 -10.81 5.98
C SER A 130 6.60 -9.41 6.06
N HIS A 131 7.12 -8.46 5.28
CA HIS A 131 6.73 -7.06 5.35
C HIS A 131 6.74 -6.37 3.98
N THR A 132 6.03 -5.26 3.87
CA THR A 132 5.99 -4.45 2.65
C THR A 132 5.86 -2.97 3.00
N TYR A 133 6.51 -2.10 2.21
CA TYR A 133 6.66 -0.67 2.49
C TYR A 133 6.83 0.13 1.21
N ILE A 134 6.67 1.45 1.29
CA ILE A 134 7.00 2.37 0.18
C ILE A 134 8.37 2.98 0.41
N PHE A 135 9.26 2.85 -0.56
CA PHE A 135 10.57 3.52 -0.53
C PHE A 135 10.41 5.01 -0.82
N MET A 136 10.99 5.87 0.01
CA MET A 136 10.86 7.33 -0.09
C MET A 136 12.17 8.03 -0.48
N GLY A 137 13.31 7.33 -0.41
CA GLY A 137 14.61 7.83 -0.83
C GLY A 137 15.75 7.27 0.02
N TRP A 138 16.98 7.35 -0.50
CA TRP A 138 18.19 7.03 0.26
C TRP A 138 18.50 8.16 1.24
N VAL A 139 19.02 7.81 2.43
CA VAL A 139 19.41 8.81 3.44
C VAL A 139 20.69 9.53 3.01
N GLU A 140 21.66 8.77 2.50
CA GLU A 140 22.96 9.28 2.04
C GLU A 140 23.15 8.95 0.57
N GLU A 141 23.60 9.94 -0.22
CA GLU A 141 23.90 9.73 -1.63
C GLU A 141 25.06 8.74 -1.80
N GLY A 142 24.88 7.74 -2.67
CA GLY A 142 25.87 6.69 -2.92
C GLY A 142 25.91 5.58 -1.87
N SER A 143 25.19 5.71 -0.76
CA SER A 143 24.95 4.65 0.21
C SER A 143 23.61 3.97 -0.04
N PHE A 144 23.56 2.65 0.11
CA PHE A 144 22.36 1.85 -0.12
C PHE A 144 21.93 1.05 1.11
N ASP A 145 22.39 1.47 2.30
CA ASP A 145 22.06 0.81 3.56
C ASP A 145 20.78 1.39 4.15
N TYR A 146 20.75 2.71 4.34
CA TYR A 146 19.65 3.41 5.01
C TYR A 146 18.73 4.13 4.02
N ALA A 147 17.43 3.89 4.18
CA ALA A 147 16.39 4.52 3.38
C ALA A 147 15.36 5.21 4.28
N TYR A 148 14.81 6.32 3.78
CA TYR A 148 13.51 6.80 4.21
C TYR A 148 12.43 5.90 3.63
N ILE A 149 11.50 5.46 4.46
CA ILE A 149 10.38 4.60 4.07
C ILE A 149 9.07 5.08 4.69
N CYS A 150 7.96 4.67 4.09
CA CYS A 150 6.60 4.85 4.62
C CYS A 150 5.92 3.48 4.77
N ASP A 151 5.51 3.13 6.00
CA ASP A 151 4.77 1.89 6.27
C ASP A 151 3.90 1.93 7.55
N ASN A 152 3.37 0.78 7.96
CA ASN A 152 2.52 0.63 9.15
C ASN A 152 3.29 0.42 10.47
N GLN A 153 4.62 0.31 10.46
CA GLN A 153 5.44 0.03 11.65
C GLN A 153 5.68 1.28 12.50
N ALA A 154 4.88 2.34 12.35
CA ALA A 154 5.03 3.62 13.05
C ALA A 154 5.24 3.48 14.56
N LYS A 155 4.55 2.53 15.22
CA LYS A 155 4.70 2.26 16.66
C LYS A 155 6.13 1.85 17.06
N ASP A 156 6.88 1.25 16.14
CA ASP A 156 8.27 0.83 16.33
C ASP A 156 9.25 1.99 16.09
N TYR A 157 8.75 3.14 15.61
CA TYR A 157 9.52 4.33 15.23
C TYR A 157 8.89 5.61 15.81
N ASN A 158 8.61 5.65 17.11
CA ASN A 158 8.10 6.84 17.80
C ASN A 158 6.80 7.42 17.17
N ASN A 159 5.93 6.54 16.69
CA ASN A 159 4.68 6.86 15.97
C ASN A 159 4.88 7.58 14.62
N GLN A 160 6.04 7.42 13.99
CA GLN A 160 6.34 8.00 12.68
C GLN A 160 6.07 7.00 11.54
N VAL A 161 5.06 7.29 10.72
CA VAL A 161 4.76 6.50 9.50
C VAL A 161 5.89 6.62 8.47
N TYR A 162 6.44 7.83 8.33
CA TYR A 162 7.64 8.11 7.56
C TYR A 162 8.85 8.05 8.49
N HIS A 163 9.78 7.12 8.29
CA HIS A 163 10.95 6.95 9.15
C HIS A 163 12.15 6.37 8.39
N ILE A 164 13.31 6.35 9.05
CA ILE A 164 14.55 5.79 8.50
C ILE A 164 14.69 4.33 8.94
N ARG A 165 15.18 3.49 8.04
CA ARG A 165 15.48 2.08 8.31
C ARG A 165 16.69 1.61 7.51
N ASN A 166 17.51 0.73 8.08
CA ASN A 166 18.45 -0.07 7.29
C ASN A 166 17.68 -1.14 6.52
N ILE A 167 17.74 -1.10 5.20
CA ILE A 167 17.05 -2.06 4.35
C ILE A 167 18.00 -3.10 3.75
N ALA A 168 19.32 -2.92 3.85
CA ALA A 168 20.29 -3.84 3.24
C ALA A 168 20.47 -5.13 4.05
N VAL A 169 20.29 -5.06 5.38
CA VAL A 169 20.51 -6.17 6.31
C VAL A 169 19.33 -6.34 7.27
N VAL A 170 19.33 -7.44 8.02
CA VAL A 170 18.46 -7.57 9.19
C VAL A 170 18.94 -6.59 10.25
N ASP A 171 18.03 -5.80 10.79
CA ASP A 171 18.31 -4.71 11.73
C ASP A 171 17.34 -4.75 12.92
N GLU A 172 17.56 -3.91 13.92
CA GLU A 172 16.66 -3.71 15.06
C GLU A 172 16.27 -2.25 15.20
N ALA A 173 14.97 -1.99 15.43
CA ALA A 173 14.47 -0.67 15.78
C ALA A 173 13.61 -0.76 17.03
N ASN A 174 13.99 -0.03 18.08
CA ASN A 174 13.30 -0.01 19.38
C ASN A 174 13.00 -1.41 19.95
N GLY A 175 13.93 -2.36 19.79
CA GLY A 175 13.79 -3.74 20.27
C GLY A 175 12.97 -4.67 19.37
N PHE A 176 12.61 -4.22 18.17
CA PHE A 176 11.90 -5.03 17.18
C PHE A 176 12.79 -5.33 15.97
N THR A 177 12.90 -6.61 15.61
CA THR A 177 13.62 -7.06 14.41
C THR A 177 12.97 -6.52 13.13
N LYS A 178 13.83 -6.20 12.16
CA LYS A 178 13.49 -5.62 10.86
C LYS A 178 14.14 -6.44 9.75
N ASP A 179 13.33 -7.18 9.01
CA ASP A 179 13.80 -8.02 7.90
C ASP A 179 14.45 -7.21 6.77
N ALA A 180 15.44 -7.78 6.11
CA ALA A 180 16.15 -7.11 5.01
C ALA A 180 15.26 -6.98 3.76
N PHE A 181 15.61 -6.06 2.87
CA PHE A 181 15.04 -5.96 1.53
C PHE A 181 15.23 -7.26 0.73
N SER A 182 14.19 -7.65 -0.02
CA SER A 182 14.28 -8.74 -0.99
C SER A 182 14.07 -8.26 -2.43
N PHE A 183 13.01 -7.49 -2.70
CA PHE A 183 12.66 -7.02 -4.04
C PHE A 183 11.70 -5.83 -3.98
N PHE A 184 11.54 -5.14 -5.08
CA PHE A 184 10.44 -4.19 -5.28
C PHE A 184 9.61 -4.57 -6.50
N MET A 185 8.41 -4.03 -6.58
CA MET A 185 7.55 -4.15 -7.75
C MET A 185 7.20 -2.78 -8.32
N ARG A 186 7.27 -2.66 -9.65
CA ARG A 186 6.92 -1.46 -10.40
C ARG A 186 6.08 -1.86 -11.62
N PRO A 187 5.05 -1.09 -12.04
CA PRO A 187 4.36 -1.36 -13.31
C PRO A 187 5.35 -1.29 -14.48
N LYS A 188 5.06 -2.02 -15.55
CA LYS A 188 5.79 -1.89 -16.80
C LYS A 188 5.62 -0.45 -17.34
N SER A 189 6.74 0.23 -17.56
CA SER A 189 6.81 1.51 -18.28
C SER A 189 6.45 1.38 -19.75
#